data_AF-A0A968PGT4-F1
#
_entry.id   AF-A0A968PGT4-F1
#
_cell.length_a   1.000
_cell.length_b   1.000
_cell.length_c   1.000
_cell.angle_alpha   90.00
_cell.angle_beta   90.00
_cell.angle_gamma   90.00
#
_symmetry.space_group_name_H-M   'P 1'
#
loop_
_entity.id
_entity.type
_entity.pdbx_description
1 polymer ?
#
loop_
_entity_poly.entity_id
_entity_poly.type
_entity_poly.pdbx_seq_one_letter_code
_entity_poly.pdbx_strand_id
1 'polypeptide(L)'
;MLVVGGGSSAEQTVPGLADLLPVEVGDLQANVTLAPLGEVLPAIPAPPINEIATTVNSVNLRAGARTLIEPGLLTAWSYGSGQVYFAAFDLSILRAWPDEPFLWEQVLVINTPLAPAATLRWQGNNMLSNVLQLPELGLPPFGILLLYIVGYIMLIGPINFLVLRRRGRSELAWITIPVLVLVFVLGTYSVGVLIRGVRAQTFQLSIVQGFEGVEHGYATSFVGVFSPRREIYDLGFPEMTLVSTWRFDTRGNDVALLWTDSNTRINDVLVDVSGIRSFAAERAVPLDVQLESNVQQQGDRVQGTVSNRGDIPLQDAFIVYNNTVQPIGDLPPGCYCPMC
;
A
#
# COMPACT_ATOMS: atom_id res chain seq x y z
N MET A 1 14.32 3.80 6.76
CA MET A 1 15.74 4.22 6.86
C MET A 1 16.19 3.92 8.27
N LEU A 2 17.36 3.31 8.42
CA LEU A 2 17.99 3.04 9.71
C LEU A 2 19.40 3.64 9.66
N VAL A 3 19.77 4.43 10.66
CA VAL A 3 21.13 4.97 10.83
C VAL A 3 21.65 4.47 12.17
N VAL A 4 22.78 3.76 12.14
CA VAL A 4 23.42 3.20 13.34
C VAL A 4 24.79 3.84 13.50
N GLY A 5 25.05 4.38 14.69
CA GLY A 5 26.35 4.92 15.07
C GLY A 5 27.20 3.87 15.77
N GLY A 6 28.47 3.80 15.38
CA GLY A 6 29.52 3.05 16.02
C GLY A 6 30.31 3.91 17.01
N GLY A 7 31.64 3.76 17.02
CA GLY A 7 32.54 4.43 17.95
C GLY A 7 32.38 3.91 19.37
N SER A 8 32.52 4.80 20.35
CA SER A 8 32.35 4.48 21.78
C SER A 8 30.97 3.92 22.13
N SER A 9 29.96 4.20 21.30
CA SER A 9 28.59 3.73 21.50
C SER A 9 28.30 2.37 20.83
N ALA A 10 29.25 1.82 20.06
CA ALA A 10 29.07 0.59 19.28
C ALA A 10 28.70 -0.62 20.15
N GLU A 11 29.28 -0.75 21.35
CA GLU A 11 28.98 -1.85 22.27
C GLU A 11 27.50 -1.90 22.71
N GLN A 12 26.78 -0.77 22.62
CA GLN A 12 25.37 -0.69 22.98
C GLN A 12 24.44 -0.75 21.77
N THR A 13 24.89 -0.27 20.61
CA THR A 13 24.06 -0.13 19.39
C THR A 13 24.16 -1.33 18.45
N VAL A 14 25.29 -2.02 18.42
CA VAL A 14 25.57 -3.13 17.49
C VAL A 14 24.94 -4.45 17.95
N PRO A 15 24.98 -4.84 19.24
CA PRO A 15 24.39 -6.10 19.69
C PRO A 15 22.87 -6.11 19.49
N GLY A 16 22.38 -6.87 18.51
CA GLY A 16 20.97 -6.95 18.12
C GLY A 16 20.65 -6.38 16.74
N LEU A 17 21.57 -5.59 16.16
CA LEU A 17 21.46 -5.08 14.79
C LEU A 17 22.55 -5.58 13.86
N ALA A 18 23.51 -6.36 14.36
CA ALA A 18 24.66 -6.85 13.60
C ALA A 18 24.29 -7.51 12.26
N ASP A 19 23.16 -8.24 12.19
CA ASP A 19 22.70 -8.88 10.95
C ASP A 19 22.17 -7.89 9.92
N LEU A 20 21.73 -6.70 10.36
CA LEU A 20 21.17 -5.64 9.53
C LEU A 20 22.22 -4.63 9.07
N LEU A 21 23.42 -4.63 9.67
CA LEU A 21 24.48 -3.68 9.32
C LEU A 21 25.12 -4.02 7.96
N PRO A 22 25.51 -3.00 7.18
CA PRO A 22 26.24 -3.19 5.93
C PRO A 22 27.65 -3.78 6.11
N VAL A 23 28.09 -3.94 7.35
CA VAL A 23 29.48 -4.19 7.71
C VAL A 23 29.60 -5.11 8.91
N GLU A 24 30.71 -5.83 8.98
CA GLU A 24 31.17 -6.45 10.22
C GLU A 24 31.99 -5.42 10.99
N VAL A 25 31.51 -5.10 12.19
CA VAL A 25 32.12 -4.10 13.07
C VAL A 25 33.29 -4.75 13.81
N GLY A 26 34.49 -4.26 13.58
CA GLY A 26 35.72 -4.69 14.23
C GLY A 26 36.13 -3.77 15.40
N ASP A 27 37.39 -3.92 15.81
CA ASP A 27 37.97 -3.22 16.95
C ASP A 27 37.97 -1.70 16.80
N LEU A 28 37.90 -1.00 17.94
CA LEU A 28 38.00 0.45 18.06
C LEU A 28 39.43 0.92 17.82
N GLN A 29 39.60 1.84 16.86
CA GLN A 29 40.83 2.53 16.55
C GLN A 29 40.78 3.95 17.12
N ALA A 30 41.77 4.33 17.91
CA ALA A 30 41.88 5.67 18.48
C ALA A 30 42.59 6.63 17.50
N ASN A 31 42.35 7.93 17.67
CA ASN A 31 43.00 9.02 16.95
C ASN A 31 42.78 9.03 15.43
N VAL A 32 41.61 8.57 14.98
CA VAL A 32 41.21 8.68 13.57
C VAL A 32 40.57 10.05 13.35
N THR A 33 40.96 10.74 12.27
CA THR A 33 40.41 12.05 11.92
C THR A 33 39.15 11.89 11.08
N LEU A 34 38.18 12.78 11.29
CA LEU A 34 36.95 12.84 10.48
C LEU A 34 37.05 13.81 9.29
N ALA A 35 38.27 14.25 8.95
CA ALA A 35 38.52 15.16 7.83
C ALA A 35 37.85 14.75 6.50
N PRO A 36 37.80 13.45 6.13
CA PRO A 36 37.12 13.02 4.91
C PRO A 36 35.62 13.37 4.85
N LEU A 37 34.94 13.59 5.99
CA LEU A 37 33.54 14.04 6.00
C LEU A 37 33.37 15.42 5.36
N GLY A 38 34.35 16.31 5.56
CA GLY A 38 34.33 17.68 5.03
C GLY A 38 34.68 17.77 3.54
N GLU A 39 35.40 16.78 2.99
CA GLU A 39 35.79 16.74 1.58
C GLU A 39 34.62 16.44 0.63
N VAL A 40 33.55 15.83 1.15
CA VAL A 40 32.34 15.47 0.38
C VAL A 40 31.41 16.68 0.19
N LEU A 41 31.50 17.68 1.09
CA LEU A 41 30.67 18.88 1.07
C LEU A 41 31.06 19.80 -0.11
N PRO A 42 30.10 20.55 -0.70
CA PRO A 42 30.43 21.58 -1.68
C PRO A 42 31.38 22.61 -1.03
N ALA A 43 32.25 23.23 -1.82
CA ALA A 43 33.26 24.20 -1.35
C ALA A 43 32.63 25.45 -0.71
N ILE A 44 32.16 25.29 0.52
CA ILE A 44 31.73 26.32 1.45
C ILE A 44 32.91 26.51 2.41
N PRO A 45 33.27 27.75 2.79
CA PRO A 45 34.28 27.98 3.83
C PRO A 45 33.73 27.53 5.19
N ALA A 46 33.82 26.23 5.44
CA ALA A 46 33.42 25.56 6.66
C ALA A 46 34.56 25.58 7.69
N PRO A 47 34.28 25.70 9.01
CA PRO A 47 35.26 25.38 10.03
C PRO A 47 35.63 23.89 9.91
N PRO A 48 36.92 23.54 9.85
CA PRO A 48 37.34 22.18 9.57
C PRO A 48 36.95 21.24 10.71
N ILE A 49 36.27 20.13 10.40
CA ILE A 49 36.15 18.98 11.30
C ILE A 49 37.51 18.27 11.54
N ASN A 50 38.56 18.76 10.87
CA ASN A 50 39.88 18.15 10.73
C ASN A 50 40.65 17.98 12.05
N GLU A 51 40.23 18.61 13.15
CA GLU A 51 40.92 18.54 14.44
C GLU A 51 40.27 17.56 15.44
N ILE A 52 39.11 16.98 15.12
CA ILE A 52 38.46 16.02 16.01
C ILE A 52 39.05 14.63 15.77
N ALA A 53 40.10 14.31 16.53
CA ALA A 53 40.58 12.94 16.69
C ALA A 53 39.56 12.15 17.51
N THR A 54 38.98 11.10 16.92
CA THR A 54 37.97 10.27 17.58
C THR A 54 38.31 8.80 17.52
N THR A 55 37.52 8.00 18.23
CA THR A 55 37.53 6.56 18.16
C THR A 55 36.57 6.09 17.06
N VAL A 56 37.09 5.30 16.13
CA VAL A 56 36.35 4.77 14.99
C VAL A 56 36.48 3.25 15.00
N ASN A 57 35.40 2.52 14.81
CA ASN A 57 35.48 1.07 14.62
C ASN A 57 36.12 0.75 13.27
N SER A 58 36.98 -0.26 13.24
CA SER A 58 37.35 -0.89 11.97
C SER A 58 36.14 -1.57 11.34
N VAL A 59 36.08 -1.56 10.02
CA VAL A 59 34.88 -1.93 9.27
C VAL A 59 35.26 -2.86 8.13
N ASN A 60 34.67 -4.06 8.10
CA ASN A 60 34.75 -4.95 6.95
C ASN A 60 33.42 -4.91 6.19
N LEU A 61 33.43 -4.46 4.93
CA LEU A 61 32.21 -4.39 4.13
C LEU A 61 31.66 -5.79 3.81
N ARG A 62 30.33 -5.93 3.94
CA ARG A 62 29.61 -7.11 3.45
C ARG A 62 29.34 -7.01 1.94
N ALA A 63 29.07 -8.15 1.32
CA ALA A 63 28.69 -8.20 -0.09
C ALA A 63 27.42 -7.36 -0.34
N GLY A 64 27.47 -6.46 -1.33
CA GLY A 64 26.36 -5.56 -1.66
C GLY A 64 26.33 -4.24 -0.86
N ALA A 65 27.23 -4.06 0.11
CA ALA A 65 27.43 -2.78 0.77
C ALA A 65 28.33 -1.85 -0.06
N ARG A 66 28.12 -0.54 0.12
CA ARG A 66 28.93 0.52 -0.48
C ARG A 66 29.51 1.43 0.59
N THR A 67 30.76 1.83 0.40
CA THR A 67 31.38 2.91 1.17
C THR A 67 30.90 4.23 0.59
N LEU A 68 30.29 5.06 1.44
CA LEU A 68 29.92 6.43 1.09
C LEU A 68 31.08 7.38 1.37
N ILE A 69 31.84 7.13 2.43
CA ILE A 69 32.99 7.95 2.83
C ILE A 69 34.14 7.04 3.26
N GLU A 70 35.27 7.14 2.55
CA GLU A 70 36.50 6.39 2.82
C GLU A 70 37.15 6.85 4.15
N PRO A 71 37.88 5.97 4.88
CA PRO A 71 38.15 4.55 4.60
C PRO A 71 37.06 3.60 5.14
N GLY A 72 35.77 3.99 5.07
CA GLY A 72 34.66 3.26 5.70
C GLY A 72 34.02 4.00 6.87
N LEU A 73 34.24 5.33 6.98
CA LEU A 73 33.62 6.17 8.00
C LEU A 73 32.09 6.13 7.92
N LEU A 74 31.58 6.04 6.69
CA LEU A 74 30.16 5.92 6.44
C LEU A 74 29.93 4.89 5.35
N THR A 75 29.11 3.91 5.67
CA THR A 75 28.77 2.80 4.78
C THR A 75 27.26 2.66 4.70
N ALA A 76 26.78 2.16 3.57
CA ALA A 76 25.36 1.91 3.38
C ALA A 76 25.11 0.67 2.53
N TRP A 77 23.96 0.05 2.75
CA TRP A 77 23.43 -0.97 1.84
C TRP A 77 21.91 -0.91 1.79
N SER A 78 21.35 -1.54 0.77
CA SER A 78 19.91 -1.72 0.65
C SER A 78 19.50 -2.99 1.38
N TYR A 79 18.56 -2.88 2.30
CA TYR A 79 17.99 -4.02 3.01
C TYR A 79 16.46 -3.95 2.94
N GLY A 80 15.85 -4.92 2.25
CA GLY A 80 14.42 -4.90 1.96
C GLY A 80 14.03 -3.66 1.15
N SER A 81 13.01 -2.93 1.62
CA SER A 81 12.56 -1.65 1.05
C SER A 81 13.28 -0.42 1.59
N GLY A 82 14.22 -0.62 2.50
CA GLY A 82 14.90 0.44 3.21
C GLY A 82 16.39 0.51 2.90
N GLN A 83 17.01 1.55 3.44
CA GLN A 83 18.46 1.68 3.47
C GLN A 83 18.93 1.68 4.92
N VAL A 84 20.03 0.96 5.16
CA VAL A 84 20.73 0.95 6.43
C VAL A 84 22.07 1.65 6.23
N TYR A 85 22.32 2.65 7.06
CA TYR A 85 23.54 3.41 7.11
C TYR A 85 24.28 3.07 8.41
N PHE A 86 25.58 2.83 8.31
CA PHE A 86 26.44 2.64 9.46
C PHE A 86 27.56 3.68 9.44
N ALA A 87 27.61 4.48 10.51
CA ALA A 87 28.72 5.39 10.76
C ALA A 87 29.72 4.68 11.70
N ALA A 88 30.97 4.57 11.28
CA ALA A 88 32.01 3.89 12.07
C ALA A 88 32.41 4.64 13.35
N PHE A 89 31.92 5.88 13.52
CA PHE A 89 32.17 6.76 14.66
C PHE A 89 30.87 7.05 15.41
N ASP A 90 31.00 7.65 16.60
CA ASP A 90 29.86 8.07 17.40
C ASP A 90 29.20 9.33 16.80
N LEU A 91 27.94 9.20 16.39
CA LEU A 91 27.16 10.28 15.78
C LEU A 91 27.01 11.51 16.68
N SER A 92 27.16 11.36 18.01
CA SER A 92 27.10 12.49 18.95
C SER A 92 28.15 13.57 18.68
N ILE A 93 29.26 13.22 18.03
CA ILE A 93 30.34 14.12 17.66
C ILE A 93 29.89 15.14 16.61
N LEU A 94 28.97 14.76 15.72
CA LEU A 94 28.48 15.64 14.65
C LEU A 94 27.56 16.75 15.17
N ARG A 95 26.97 16.61 16.37
CA ARG A 95 26.04 17.62 16.93
C ARG A 95 26.65 19.01 17.08
N ALA A 96 27.97 19.08 17.28
CA ALA A 96 28.70 20.33 17.41
C ALA A 96 29.20 20.87 16.06
N TRP A 97 29.08 20.10 14.98
CA TRP A 97 29.56 20.46 13.66
C TRP A 97 28.48 21.23 12.88
N PRO A 98 28.73 22.51 12.51
CA PRO A 98 27.72 23.33 11.84
C PRO A 98 27.22 22.77 10.50
N ASP A 99 28.05 21.99 9.80
CA ASP A 99 27.74 21.48 8.47
C ASP A 99 27.15 20.05 8.46
N GLU A 100 26.82 19.51 9.64
CA GLU A 100 26.12 18.22 9.77
C GLU A 100 24.89 18.10 8.84
N PRO A 101 23.99 19.10 8.73
CA PRO A 101 22.81 18.97 7.88
C PRO A 101 23.16 18.78 6.38
N PHE A 102 24.22 19.44 5.90
CA PHE A 102 24.67 19.32 4.52
C PHE A 102 25.27 17.95 4.23
N LEU A 103 25.99 17.38 5.20
CA LEU A 103 26.49 16.00 5.08
C LEU A 103 25.32 15.04 4.85
N TRP A 104 24.29 15.14 5.69
CA TRP A 104 23.13 14.25 5.59
C TRP A 104 22.32 14.49 4.31
N GLU A 105 22.20 15.72 3.81
CA GLU A 105 21.54 16.01 2.55
C GLU A 105 22.21 15.32 1.35
N GLN A 106 23.54 15.26 1.33
CA GLN A 106 24.28 14.60 0.26
C GLN A 106 24.32 13.07 0.39
N VAL A 107 24.37 12.57 1.62
CA VAL A 107 24.51 11.14 1.93
C VAL A 107 23.17 10.42 1.87
N LEU A 108 22.13 11.01 2.44
CA LEU A 108 20.85 10.34 2.64
C LEU A 108 20.05 10.34 1.34
N VAL A 109 19.97 9.16 0.73
CA VAL A 109 19.04 8.93 -0.37
C VAL A 109 17.66 8.60 0.22
N ILE A 110 16.74 9.55 0.12
CA ILE A 110 15.35 9.34 0.53
C ILE A 110 14.65 8.52 -0.56
N ASN A 111 14.69 7.21 -0.41
CA ASN A 111 13.80 6.31 -1.13
C ASN A 111 12.47 6.28 -0.37
N THR A 112 11.47 7.02 -0.85
CA THR A 112 10.10 6.90 -0.35
C THR A 112 9.43 5.71 -1.01
N PRO A 113 9.23 4.57 -0.30
CA PRO A 113 8.37 3.54 -0.84
C PRO A 113 6.98 4.14 -1.05
N LEU A 114 6.29 3.71 -2.12
CA LEU A 114 4.87 4.00 -2.26
C LEU A 114 4.18 3.55 -0.97
N ALA A 115 3.42 4.43 -0.33
CA ALA A 115 2.68 4.11 0.89
C ALA A 115 1.17 4.18 0.60
N PRO A 116 0.62 3.24 -0.21
CA PRO A 116 -0.77 3.31 -0.65
C PRO A 116 -1.74 3.26 0.54
N ALA A 117 -1.44 2.47 1.58
CA ALA A 117 -2.25 2.46 2.80
C ALA A 117 -2.24 3.82 3.53
N ALA A 118 -1.14 4.57 3.49
CA ALA A 118 -1.07 5.89 4.12
C ALA A 118 -2.00 6.88 3.40
N THR A 119 -2.03 6.88 2.06
CA THR A 119 -3.00 7.70 1.33
C THR A 119 -4.44 7.33 1.70
N LEU A 120 -4.74 6.04 1.89
CA LEU A 120 -6.04 5.58 2.36
C LEU A 120 -6.35 6.05 3.80
N ARG A 121 -5.39 5.93 4.73
CA ARG A 121 -5.51 6.33 6.14
C ARG A 121 -5.71 7.84 6.31
N TRP A 122 -4.95 8.64 5.57
CA TRP A 122 -4.89 10.09 5.78
C TRP A 122 -5.84 10.88 4.89
N GLN A 123 -6.07 10.43 3.64
CA GLN A 123 -6.90 11.17 2.67
C GLN A 123 -8.34 10.66 2.61
N GLY A 124 -8.66 9.50 3.22
CA GLY A 124 -10.02 8.97 3.21
C GLY A 124 -10.48 8.46 1.83
N ASN A 125 -9.57 8.32 0.87
CA ASN A 125 -9.92 7.86 -0.48
C ASN A 125 -10.10 6.35 -0.52
N ASN A 126 -11.31 5.88 -0.83
CA ASN A 126 -11.57 4.47 -1.10
C ASN A 126 -11.13 4.12 -2.54
N MET A 127 -9.85 3.78 -2.70
CA MET A 127 -9.33 3.32 -3.98
C MET A 127 -10.10 2.11 -4.52
N LEU A 128 -10.57 1.22 -3.63
CA LEU A 128 -11.29 0.02 -4.01
C LEU A 128 -12.61 0.33 -4.74
N SER A 129 -13.37 1.33 -4.26
CA SER A 129 -14.62 1.73 -4.94
C SER A 129 -14.37 2.39 -6.30
N ASN A 130 -13.27 3.13 -6.45
CA ASN A 130 -12.93 3.82 -7.69
C ASN A 130 -12.33 2.87 -8.74
N VAL A 131 -11.50 1.92 -8.30
CA VAL A 131 -10.80 0.97 -9.18
C VAL A 131 -11.70 -0.18 -9.59
N LEU A 132 -12.49 -0.74 -8.67
CA LEU A 132 -13.32 -1.91 -8.98
C LEU A 132 -14.67 -1.56 -9.62
N GLN A 133 -15.02 -0.26 -9.72
CA GLN A 133 -16.32 0.22 -10.24
C GLN A 133 -17.48 -0.70 -9.87
N LEU A 134 -17.53 -1.12 -8.61
CA LEU A 134 -18.39 -2.21 -8.16
C LEU A 134 -19.83 -1.90 -8.58
N PRO A 135 -20.40 -2.67 -9.53
CA PRO A 135 -21.75 -2.40 -10.04
C PRO A 135 -22.79 -2.39 -8.90
N GLU A 136 -22.48 -3.11 -7.82
CA GLU A 136 -23.28 -3.23 -6.59
C GLU A 136 -23.41 -1.91 -5.80
N LEU A 137 -22.43 -1.00 -5.93
CA LEU A 137 -22.46 0.37 -5.38
C LEU A 137 -23.13 1.37 -6.33
N GLY A 138 -23.28 1.03 -7.62
CA GLY A 138 -23.96 1.85 -8.59
C GLY A 138 -25.43 2.00 -8.24
N LEU A 139 -25.89 3.24 -8.02
CA LEU A 139 -27.32 3.50 -7.92
C LEU A 139 -27.97 3.19 -9.28
N PRO A 140 -29.15 2.54 -9.31
CA PRO A 140 -29.89 2.37 -10.55
C PRO A 140 -30.05 3.72 -11.24
N PRO A 141 -29.91 3.78 -12.58
CA PRO A 141 -30.09 5.01 -13.33
C PRO A 141 -31.41 5.69 -12.95
N PHE A 142 -31.37 6.99 -12.69
CA PHE A 142 -32.55 7.75 -12.27
C PHE A 142 -33.75 7.55 -13.20
N GLY A 143 -33.50 7.42 -14.52
CA GLY A 143 -34.54 7.16 -15.51
C GLY A 143 -35.28 5.83 -15.30
N ILE A 144 -34.58 4.76 -14.90
CA ILE A 144 -35.21 3.46 -14.62
C ILE A 144 -36.07 3.55 -13.36
N LEU A 145 -35.56 4.21 -12.32
CA LEU A 145 -36.31 4.47 -11.09
C LEU A 145 -37.58 5.29 -11.37
N LEU A 146 -37.47 6.36 -12.16
CA LEU A 146 -38.60 7.19 -12.56
C LEU A 146 -39.63 6.39 -13.36
N LEU A 147 -39.18 5.62 -14.36
CA LEU A 147 -40.05 4.76 -15.16
C LEU A 147 -40.78 3.73 -14.29
N TYR A 148 -40.09 3.15 -13.31
CA TYR A 148 -40.66 2.20 -12.37
C TYR A 148 -41.76 2.82 -11.49
N ILE A 149 -41.50 4.02 -10.94
CA ILE A 149 -42.46 4.76 -10.12
C ILE A 149 -43.67 5.20 -10.95
N VAL A 150 -43.45 5.75 -12.15
CA VAL A 150 -44.53 6.16 -13.05
C VAL A 150 -45.36 4.96 -13.49
N GLY A 151 -44.71 3.84 -13.83
CA GLY A 151 -45.36 2.58 -14.16
C GLY A 151 -46.23 2.07 -13.01
N TYR A 152 -45.75 2.14 -11.77
CA TYR A 152 -46.51 1.80 -10.57
C TYR A 152 -47.76 2.67 -10.37
N ILE A 153 -47.62 3.99 -10.48
CA ILE A 153 -48.73 4.94 -10.34
C ILE A 153 -49.78 4.73 -11.44
N MET A 154 -49.33 4.54 -12.68
CA MET A 154 -50.19 4.20 -13.82
C MET A 154 -50.94 2.89 -13.59
N LEU A 155 -50.26 1.88 -13.07
CA LEU A 155 -50.84 0.55 -12.84
C LEU A 155 -51.96 0.60 -11.80
N ILE A 156 -51.71 1.24 -10.65
CA ILE A 156 -52.68 1.29 -9.54
C ILE A 156 -53.82 2.26 -9.80
N GLY A 157 -53.55 3.40 -10.44
CA GLY A 157 -54.54 4.43 -10.70
C GLY A 157 -55.31 4.18 -11.99
N PRO A 158 -54.87 4.77 -13.11
CA PRO A 158 -55.63 4.77 -14.35
C PRO A 158 -55.86 3.38 -14.92
N ILE A 159 -54.86 2.50 -14.94
CA ILE A 159 -54.99 1.17 -15.56
C ILE A 159 -55.96 0.29 -14.78
N ASN A 160 -55.76 0.14 -13.45
CA ASN A 160 -56.67 -0.63 -12.61
C ASN A 160 -58.10 -0.09 -12.68
N PHE A 161 -58.29 1.23 -12.55
CA PHE A 161 -59.60 1.86 -12.64
C PHE A 161 -60.28 1.61 -13.99
N LEU A 162 -59.57 1.77 -15.11
CA LEU A 162 -60.13 1.58 -16.44
C LEU A 162 -60.56 0.12 -16.66
N VAL A 163 -59.76 -0.85 -16.17
CA VAL A 163 -60.06 -2.29 -16.23
C VAL A 163 -61.30 -2.63 -15.40
N LEU A 164 -61.38 -2.14 -14.15
CA LEU A 164 -62.51 -2.35 -13.24
C LEU A 164 -63.80 -1.70 -13.76
N ARG A 165 -63.70 -0.47 -14.25
CA ARG A 165 -64.82 0.27 -14.84
C ARG A 165 -65.36 -0.44 -16.08
N ARG A 166 -64.48 -0.97 -16.94
CA ARG A 166 -64.89 -1.72 -18.14
C ARG A 166 -65.56 -3.06 -17.79
N ARG A 167 -65.24 -3.64 -16.63
CA ARG A 167 -65.87 -4.85 -16.08
C ARG A 167 -67.12 -4.56 -15.24
N GLY A 168 -67.49 -3.29 -15.05
CA GLY A 168 -68.68 -2.87 -14.29
C GLY A 168 -68.65 -3.18 -12.80
N ARG A 169 -67.48 -3.52 -12.23
CA ARG A 169 -67.33 -3.94 -10.82
C ARG A 169 -66.29 -3.10 -10.10
N SER A 170 -66.55 -1.81 -9.98
CA SER A 170 -65.67 -0.86 -9.31
C SER A 170 -65.49 -1.15 -7.82
N GLU A 171 -66.40 -1.88 -7.18
CA GLU A 171 -66.25 -2.34 -5.78
C GLU A 171 -65.03 -3.26 -5.55
N LEU A 172 -64.60 -3.99 -6.58
CA LEU A 172 -63.45 -4.90 -6.48
C LEU A 172 -62.12 -4.15 -6.32
N ALA A 173 -62.10 -2.82 -6.54
CA ALA A 173 -60.93 -1.98 -6.31
C ALA A 173 -60.36 -2.15 -4.90
N TRP A 174 -61.22 -2.39 -3.90
CA TRP A 174 -60.78 -2.58 -2.52
C TRP A 174 -59.93 -3.84 -2.32
N ILE A 175 -60.08 -4.85 -3.18
CA ILE A 175 -59.27 -6.08 -3.18
C ILE A 175 -58.11 -5.99 -4.18
N THR A 176 -58.35 -5.44 -5.38
CA THR A 176 -57.31 -5.41 -6.43
C THR A 176 -56.15 -4.51 -6.06
N ILE A 177 -56.39 -3.39 -5.36
CA ILE A 177 -55.32 -2.48 -4.93
C ILE A 177 -54.36 -3.21 -3.96
N PRO A 178 -54.80 -3.83 -2.85
CA PRO A 178 -53.92 -4.62 -1.99
C PRO A 178 -53.16 -5.73 -2.72
N VAL A 179 -53.83 -6.46 -3.63
CA VAL A 179 -53.19 -7.54 -4.40
C VAL A 179 -52.10 -6.99 -5.33
N LEU A 180 -52.37 -5.90 -6.05
CA LEU A 180 -51.39 -5.25 -6.92
C LEU A 180 -50.18 -4.75 -6.15
N VAL A 181 -50.39 -4.13 -4.99
CA VAL A 181 -49.31 -3.68 -4.10
C VAL A 181 -48.46 -4.88 -3.68
N LEU A 182 -49.09 -5.98 -3.26
CA LEU A 182 -48.38 -7.18 -2.83
C LEU A 182 -47.55 -7.80 -3.96
N VAL A 183 -48.11 -7.90 -5.18
CA VAL A 183 -47.39 -8.38 -6.36
C VAL A 183 -46.21 -7.46 -6.70
N PHE A 184 -46.41 -6.13 -6.63
CA PHE A 184 -45.36 -5.17 -6.94
C PHE A 184 -44.22 -5.21 -5.92
N VAL A 185 -44.53 -5.30 -4.63
CA VAL A 185 -43.54 -5.48 -3.56
C VAL A 185 -42.75 -6.77 -3.76
N LEU A 186 -43.43 -7.89 -4.00
CA LEU A 186 -42.78 -9.19 -4.26
C LEU A 186 -41.90 -9.14 -5.51
N GLY A 187 -42.39 -8.52 -6.59
CA GLY A 187 -41.63 -8.34 -7.83
C GLY A 187 -40.39 -7.48 -7.62
N THR A 188 -40.54 -6.33 -6.97
CA THR A 188 -39.41 -5.43 -6.66
C THR A 188 -38.37 -6.13 -5.80
N TYR A 189 -38.81 -6.81 -4.73
CA TYR A 189 -37.94 -7.56 -3.84
C TYR A 189 -37.18 -8.67 -4.58
N SER A 190 -37.89 -9.44 -5.41
CA SER A 190 -37.29 -10.55 -6.17
C SER A 190 -36.24 -10.05 -7.16
N VAL A 191 -36.52 -8.95 -7.87
CA VAL A 191 -35.54 -8.31 -8.76
C VAL A 191 -34.33 -7.80 -7.98
N GLY A 192 -34.56 -7.16 -6.83
CA GLY A 192 -33.47 -6.69 -5.97
C GLY A 192 -32.55 -7.82 -5.50
N VAL A 193 -33.13 -8.95 -5.09
CA VAL A 193 -32.39 -10.16 -4.72
C VAL A 193 -31.65 -10.77 -5.90
N LEU A 194 -32.23 -10.75 -7.10
CA LEU A 194 -31.60 -11.28 -8.31
C LEU A 194 -30.36 -10.46 -8.71
N ILE A 195 -30.43 -9.13 -8.58
CA ILE A 195 -29.33 -8.23 -8.96
C ILE A 195 -28.22 -8.21 -7.91
N ARG A 196 -28.57 -8.14 -6.61
CA ARG A 196 -27.60 -7.99 -5.52
C ARG A 196 -27.11 -9.32 -4.94
N GLY A 197 -27.74 -10.42 -5.31
CA GLY A 197 -27.48 -11.73 -4.73
C GLY A 197 -27.95 -11.84 -3.28
N VAL A 198 -27.66 -12.99 -2.67
CA VAL A 198 -28.04 -13.33 -1.28
C VAL A 198 -26.84 -13.64 -0.39
N ARG A 199 -25.63 -13.64 -0.96
CA ARG A 199 -24.39 -13.99 -0.26
C ARG A 199 -23.53 -12.75 -0.12
N ALA A 200 -22.85 -12.63 1.00
CA ALA A 200 -21.78 -11.65 1.16
C ALA A 200 -20.66 -11.92 0.16
N GLN A 201 -20.02 -10.86 -0.31
CA GLN A 201 -18.91 -10.93 -1.24
C GLN A 201 -17.71 -10.18 -0.68
N THR A 202 -16.51 -10.70 -0.96
CA THR A 202 -15.25 -10.08 -0.56
C THR A 202 -14.49 -9.66 -1.81
N PHE A 203 -14.10 -8.40 -1.86
CA PHE A 203 -13.28 -7.82 -2.91
C PHE A 203 -11.90 -7.53 -2.36
N GLN A 204 -10.86 -7.86 -3.11
CA GLN A 204 -9.48 -7.60 -2.70
C GLN A 204 -8.69 -7.01 -3.86
N LEU A 205 -8.02 -5.90 -3.60
CA LEU A 205 -7.02 -5.31 -4.48
C LEU A 205 -5.70 -5.24 -3.72
N SER A 206 -4.66 -5.87 -4.25
CA SER A 206 -3.34 -5.91 -3.60
C SER A 206 -2.29 -5.21 -4.46
N ILE A 207 -1.52 -4.33 -3.82
CA ILE A 207 -0.33 -3.71 -4.38
C ILE A 207 0.87 -4.36 -3.69
N VAL A 208 1.72 -5.03 -4.46
CA VAL A 208 2.93 -5.69 -3.95
C VAL A 208 4.14 -4.88 -4.38
N GLN A 209 4.95 -4.48 -3.42
CA GLN A 209 6.19 -3.73 -3.65
C GLN A 209 7.36 -4.67 -3.41
N GLY A 210 8.14 -4.91 -4.46
CA GLY A 210 9.36 -5.70 -4.41
C GLY A 210 10.58 -4.86 -4.77
N PHE A 211 11.76 -5.36 -4.42
CA PHE A 211 13.05 -4.76 -4.73
C PHE A 211 13.96 -5.82 -5.34
N GLU A 212 14.81 -5.40 -6.28
CA GLU A 212 15.80 -6.28 -6.91
C GLU A 212 16.72 -6.91 -5.85
N GLY A 213 16.96 -8.21 -5.97
CA GLY A 213 17.79 -8.97 -5.04
C GLY A 213 17.14 -9.29 -3.68
N VAL A 214 15.86 -8.98 -3.47
CA VAL A 214 15.14 -9.24 -2.22
C VAL A 214 14.05 -10.29 -2.42
N GLU A 215 14.06 -11.34 -1.59
CA GLU A 215 13.10 -12.45 -1.68
C GLU A 215 11.71 -12.14 -1.11
N HIS A 216 11.58 -11.07 -0.31
CA HIS A 216 10.33 -10.67 0.33
C HIS A 216 9.92 -9.25 -0.07
N GLY A 217 8.68 -9.10 -0.47
CA GLY A 217 8.04 -7.82 -0.75
C GLY A 217 7.10 -7.37 0.37
N TYR A 218 6.54 -6.17 0.21
CA TYR A 218 5.51 -5.62 1.08
C TYR A 218 4.19 -5.51 0.31
N ALA A 219 3.16 -6.21 0.78
CA ALA A 219 1.84 -6.18 0.17
C ALA A 219 0.91 -5.26 0.95
N THR A 220 0.36 -4.26 0.29
CA THR A 220 -0.79 -3.49 0.77
C THR A 220 -2.05 -3.99 0.08
N SER A 221 -2.98 -4.54 0.84
CA SER A 221 -4.25 -5.09 0.33
C SER A 221 -5.44 -4.26 0.82
N PHE A 222 -6.26 -3.81 -0.11
CA PHE A 222 -7.53 -3.17 0.15
C PHE A 222 -8.63 -4.23 0.07
N VAL A 223 -9.28 -4.50 1.19
CA VAL A 223 -10.29 -5.55 1.33
C VAL A 223 -11.65 -4.91 1.55
N GLY A 224 -12.62 -5.22 0.70
CA GLY A 224 -14.01 -4.78 0.79
C GLY A 224 -14.93 -5.95 1.10
N VAL A 225 -15.81 -5.80 2.09
CA VAL A 225 -16.84 -6.77 2.46
C VAL A 225 -18.19 -6.18 2.12
N PHE A 226 -18.83 -6.70 1.08
CA PHE A 226 -20.19 -6.36 0.69
C PHE A 226 -21.18 -7.32 1.34
N SER A 227 -22.28 -6.77 1.85
CA SER A 227 -23.40 -7.57 2.34
C SER A 227 -24.74 -7.17 1.72
N PRO A 228 -25.51 -8.12 1.15
CA PRO A 228 -26.85 -7.85 0.66
C PRO A 228 -27.88 -7.65 1.78
N ARG A 229 -27.53 -7.97 3.04
CA ARG A 229 -28.38 -7.82 4.23
C ARG A 229 -27.61 -7.17 5.37
N ARG A 230 -28.30 -6.61 6.36
CA ARG A 230 -27.62 -6.14 7.56
C ARG A 230 -27.21 -7.34 8.40
N GLU A 231 -25.91 -7.60 8.50
CA GLU A 231 -25.36 -8.78 9.16
C GLU A 231 -23.98 -8.46 9.75
N ILE A 232 -23.56 -9.29 10.71
CA ILE A 232 -22.29 -9.19 11.42
C ILE A 232 -21.36 -10.28 10.89
N TYR A 233 -20.11 -9.91 10.58
CA TYR A 233 -19.09 -10.82 10.06
C TYR A 233 -17.83 -10.81 10.91
N ASP A 234 -17.18 -11.97 11.00
CA ASP A 234 -15.83 -12.10 11.53
C ASP A 234 -14.85 -12.24 10.37
N LEU A 235 -13.82 -11.39 10.35
CA LEU A 235 -12.81 -11.35 9.30
C LEU A 235 -11.50 -11.94 9.81
N GLY A 236 -11.00 -12.95 9.11
CA GLY A 236 -9.69 -13.54 9.33
C GLY A 236 -8.67 -13.00 8.33
N PHE A 237 -7.52 -12.61 8.83
CA PHE A 237 -6.36 -12.21 8.03
C PHE A 237 -5.20 -13.16 8.33
N PRO A 238 -4.26 -13.32 7.38
CA PRO A 238 -3.04 -14.07 7.63
C PRO A 238 -2.27 -13.55 8.85
N GLU A 239 -1.41 -14.40 9.41
CA GLU A 239 -0.50 -14.04 10.50
C GLU A 239 0.34 -12.81 10.14
N MET A 240 0.74 -12.04 11.17
CA MET A 240 1.57 -10.83 11.02
C MET A 240 1.00 -9.77 10.05
N THR A 241 -0.32 -9.74 9.87
CA THR A 241 -0.97 -8.71 9.05
C THR A 241 -1.31 -7.51 9.92
N LEU A 242 -0.88 -6.31 9.50
CA LEU A 242 -1.30 -5.06 10.10
C LEU A 242 -2.58 -4.59 9.41
N VAL A 243 -3.70 -4.59 10.13
CA VAL A 243 -4.98 -4.14 9.56
C VAL A 243 -5.36 -2.78 10.13
N SER A 244 -5.58 -1.81 9.24
CA SER A 244 -6.18 -0.53 9.58
C SER A 244 -7.69 -0.57 9.36
N THR A 245 -8.41 -0.28 10.43
CA THR A 245 -9.88 -0.30 10.53
C THR A 245 -10.51 1.08 10.32
N TRP A 246 -9.76 2.04 9.77
CA TRP A 246 -10.16 3.44 9.66
C TRP A 246 -11.55 3.59 9.01
N ARG A 247 -12.39 4.44 9.61
CA ARG A 247 -13.82 4.57 9.29
C ARG A 247 -14.02 5.29 7.94
N PHE A 248 -14.29 4.55 6.87
CA PHE A 248 -14.80 5.11 5.60
C PHE A 248 -16.33 5.25 5.59
N ASP A 249 -17.03 4.42 6.37
CA ASP A 249 -18.48 4.43 6.46
C ASP A 249 -18.90 4.95 7.84
N THR A 250 -19.54 6.13 7.86
CA THR A 250 -20.08 6.75 9.08
C THR A 250 -21.25 5.95 9.68
N ARG A 251 -21.73 4.90 9.00
CA ARG A 251 -22.83 4.04 9.45
C ARG A 251 -22.39 2.75 10.16
N GLY A 252 -21.08 2.47 10.18
CA GLY A 252 -20.54 1.26 10.80
C GLY A 252 -20.31 1.35 12.33
N ASN A 253 -20.29 0.21 13.01
CA ASN A 253 -19.85 0.08 14.40
C ASN A 253 -18.32 0.22 14.58
N ASP A 254 -17.87 0.46 15.82
CA ASP A 254 -16.47 0.27 16.15
C ASP A 254 -16.13 -1.21 16.24
N VAL A 255 -15.00 -1.57 15.65
CA VAL A 255 -14.52 -2.95 15.59
C VAL A 255 -13.14 -3.01 16.24
N ALA A 256 -12.97 -3.95 17.14
CA ALA A 256 -11.69 -4.19 17.80
C ALA A 256 -10.81 -5.09 16.91
N LEU A 257 -9.56 -4.67 16.70
CA LEU A 257 -8.55 -5.53 16.10
C LEU A 257 -8.02 -6.50 17.16
N LEU A 258 -8.19 -7.79 16.93
CA LEU A 258 -7.55 -8.84 17.70
C LEU A 258 -6.29 -9.26 16.95
N TRP A 259 -5.14 -8.75 17.40
CA TRP A 259 -3.84 -9.06 16.82
C TRP A 259 -3.08 -10.01 17.75
N THR A 260 -2.73 -11.18 17.23
CA THR A 260 -1.91 -12.19 17.92
C THR A 260 -0.85 -12.70 16.96
N ASP A 261 0.24 -13.28 17.51
CA ASP A 261 1.36 -13.77 16.69
C ASP A 261 0.94 -14.82 15.64
N SER A 262 -0.13 -15.60 15.93
CA SER A 262 -0.64 -16.67 15.07
C SER A 262 -1.91 -16.32 14.30
N ASN A 263 -2.47 -15.12 14.50
CA ASN A 263 -3.75 -14.78 13.89
C ASN A 263 -4.06 -13.28 13.99
N THR A 264 -4.55 -12.71 12.90
CA THR A 264 -5.12 -11.36 12.90
C THR A 264 -6.60 -11.46 12.58
N ARG A 265 -7.46 -11.01 13.49
CA ARG A 265 -8.91 -11.04 13.31
C ARG A 265 -9.55 -9.70 13.63
N ILE A 266 -10.67 -9.45 12.95
CA ILE A 266 -11.61 -8.39 13.31
C ILE A 266 -12.94 -9.08 13.51
N ASN A 267 -13.45 -9.00 14.74
CA ASN A 267 -14.75 -9.57 15.07
C ASN A 267 -15.83 -8.49 15.00
N ASP A 268 -17.06 -8.97 14.91
CA ASP A 268 -18.26 -8.15 15.01
C ASP A 268 -18.34 -7.03 13.96
N VAL A 269 -17.87 -7.28 12.73
CA VAL A 269 -17.97 -6.30 11.64
C VAL A 269 -19.42 -6.20 11.17
N LEU A 270 -20.13 -5.16 11.62
CA LEU A 270 -21.45 -4.86 11.10
C LEU A 270 -21.32 -4.24 9.70
N VAL A 271 -21.98 -4.88 8.73
CA VAL A 271 -22.15 -4.39 7.36
C VAL A 271 -23.64 -4.15 7.13
N ASP A 272 -24.00 -2.93 6.73
CA ASP A 272 -25.39 -2.56 6.44
C ASP A 272 -25.90 -3.18 5.13
N VAL A 273 -27.23 -3.17 4.95
CA VAL A 273 -27.89 -3.65 3.72
C VAL A 273 -27.31 -2.93 2.51
N SER A 274 -26.77 -3.69 1.56
CA SER A 274 -26.12 -3.15 0.36
C SER A 274 -24.95 -2.21 0.65
N GLY A 275 -24.36 -2.32 1.84
CA GLY A 275 -23.19 -1.57 2.26
C GLY A 275 -21.90 -2.32 1.92
N ILE A 276 -20.79 -1.57 1.86
CA ILE A 276 -19.44 -2.11 1.76
C ILE A 276 -18.59 -1.58 2.90
N ARG A 277 -18.04 -2.49 3.69
CA ARG A 277 -16.99 -2.20 4.68
C ARG A 277 -15.63 -2.40 4.06
N SER A 278 -14.77 -1.38 4.07
CA SER A 278 -13.42 -1.45 3.50
C SER A 278 -12.36 -1.44 4.59
N PHE A 279 -11.30 -2.21 4.40
CA PHE A 279 -10.15 -2.37 5.28
C PHE A 279 -8.87 -2.28 4.46
N ALA A 280 -7.78 -1.80 5.08
CA ALA A 280 -6.43 -1.93 4.53
C ALA A 280 -5.63 -2.90 5.39
N ALA A 281 -5.04 -3.90 4.75
CA ALA A 281 -4.24 -4.95 5.35
C ALA A 281 -2.83 -4.89 4.75
N GLU A 282 -1.82 -4.71 5.58
CA GLU A 282 -0.42 -4.66 5.16
C GLU A 282 0.35 -5.85 5.74
N ARG A 283 1.16 -6.52 4.92
CA ARG A 283 2.01 -7.63 5.38
C ARG A 283 3.23 -7.82 4.49
N ALA A 284 4.27 -8.44 5.06
CA ALA A 284 5.37 -8.99 4.26
C ALA A 284 4.89 -10.25 3.51
N VAL A 285 5.31 -10.41 2.26
CA VAL A 285 4.99 -11.56 1.41
C VAL A 285 6.24 -12.05 0.67
N PRO A 286 6.36 -13.36 0.39
CA PRO A 286 7.38 -13.81 -0.56
C PRO A 286 7.15 -13.14 -1.91
N LEU A 287 8.23 -12.76 -2.58
CA LEU A 287 8.21 -12.09 -3.86
C LEU A 287 8.49 -13.10 -4.99
N ASP A 288 7.43 -13.56 -5.64
CA ASP A 288 7.51 -14.54 -6.73
C ASP A 288 8.02 -13.93 -8.06
N VAL A 289 7.96 -12.59 -8.16
CA VAL A 289 8.50 -11.83 -9.30
C VAL A 289 9.90 -11.34 -8.94
N GLN A 290 10.90 -11.85 -9.65
CA GLN A 290 12.26 -11.34 -9.53
C GLN A 290 12.63 -10.56 -10.78
N LEU A 291 12.99 -9.29 -10.60
CA LEU A 291 13.44 -8.43 -11.69
C LEU A 291 14.94 -8.19 -11.53
N GLU A 292 15.65 -8.23 -12.65
CA GLU A 292 17.04 -7.82 -12.76
C GLU A 292 17.12 -6.63 -13.72
N SER A 293 17.77 -5.56 -13.28
CA SER A 293 17.86 -4.32 -14.05
C SER A 293 19.31 -3.93 -14.32
N ASN A 294 19.61 -3.60 -15.58
CA ASN A 294 20.88 -3.01 -15.97
C ASN A 294 20.58 -1.65 -16.60
N VAL A 295 20.73 -0.61 -15.80
CA VAL A 295 20.26 0.73 -16.14
C VAL A 295 21.42 1.72 -16.05
N GLN A 296 21.60 2.51 -17.10
CA GLN A 296 22.53 3.61 -17.18
C GLN A 296 21.77 4.93 -17.36
N GLN A 297 22.11 5.90 -16.52
CA GLN A 297 21.56 7.23 -16.62
C GLN A 297 22.46 8.09 -17.51
N GLN A 298 21.91 8.61 -18.62
CA GLN A 298 22.54 9.64 -19.44
C GLN A 298 21.70 10.92 -19.37
N GLY A 299 22.03 11.79 -18.42
CA GLY A 299 21.27 13.01 -18.13
C GLY A 299 19.87 12.68 -17.61
N ASP A 300 18.84 13.16 -18.31
CA ASP A 300 17.42 12.88 -18.01
C ASP A 300 16.90 11.59 -18.66
N ARG A 301 17.70 10.90 -19.47
CA ARG A 301 17.32 9.64 -20.12
C ARG A 301 17.87 8.45 -19.35
N VAL A 302 17.01 7.44 -19.23
CA VAL A 302 17.32 6.16 -18.60
C VAL A 302 17.38 5.12 -19.71
N GLN A 303 18.57 4.62 -20.01
CA GLN A 303 18.78 3.57 -20.99
C GLN A 303 19.23 2.30 -20.30
N GLY A 304 18.74 1.16 -20.76
CA GLY A 304 19.05 -0.09 -20.07
C GLY A 304 18.20 -1.26 -20.52
N THR A 305 18.25 -2.32 -19.72
CA THR A 305 17.40 -3.49 -19.90
C THR A 305 16.82 -3.90 -18.56
N VAL A 306 15.54 -4.27 -18.54
CA VAL A 306 14.92 -4.98 -17.41
C VAL A 306 14.57 -6.38 -17.87
N SER A 307 14.90 -7.37 -17.03
CA SER A 307 14.59 -8.77 -17.27
C SER A 307 13.81 -9.36 -16.13
N ASN A 308 12.83 -10.21 -16.46
CA ASN A 308 12.07 -10.98 -15.48
C ASN A 308 12.75 -12.33 -15.27
N ARG A 309 13.33 -12.52 -14.09
CA ARG A 309 13.96 -13.77 -13.63
C ARG A 309 13.03 -14.63 -12.78
N GLY A 310 11.85 -14.12 -12.43
CA GLY A 310 10.85 -14.87 -11.67
C GLY A 310 10.04 -15.84 -12.54
N ASP A 311 9.13 -16.55 -11.88
CA ASP A 311 8.30 -17.59 -12.51
C ASP A 311 6.94 -17.06 -13.01
N ILE A 312 6.60 -15.81 -12.66
CA ILE A 312 5.32 -15.19 -12.98
C ILE A 312 5.49 -14.16 -14.10
N PRO A 313 4.67 -14.20 -15.18
CA PRO A 313 4.67 -13.16 -16.20
C PRO A 313 4.13 -11.84 -15.63
N LEU A 314 4.82 -10.75 -15.93
CA LEU A 314 4.27 -9.41 -15.70
C LEU A 314 3.39 -9.02 -16.88
N GLN A 315 2.15 -8.64 -16.60
CA GLN A 315 1.20 -8.17 -17.61
C GLN A 315 1.12 -6.66 -17.57
N ASP A 316 0.94 -6.04 -18.74
CA ASP A 316 0.80 -4.57 -18.87
C ASP A 316 1.85 -3.82 -18.05
N ALA A 317 3.12 -4.20 -18.19
CA ALA A 317 4.18 -3.60 -17.41
C ALA A 317 4.54 -2.20 -17.93
N PHE A 318 4.93 -1.34 -16.99
CA PHE A 318 5.34 0.03 -17.25
C PHE A 318 6.65 0.32 -16.51
N ILE A 319 7.49 1.13 -17.13
CA ILE A 319 8.64 1.75 -16.49
C ILE A 319 8.22 3.14 -16.06
N VAL A 320 8.40 3.44 -14.77
CA VAL A 320 8.13 4.76 -14.20
C VAL A 320 9.45 5.34 -13.74
N TYR A 321 9.81 6.49 -14.29
CA TYR A 321 11.00 7.25 -13.88
C TYR A 321 10.64 8.73 -13.81
N ASN A 322 10.86 9.36 -12.65
CA ASN A 322 10.40 10.72 -12.36
C ASN A 322 8.91 10.89 -12.69
N ASN A 323 8.61 11.68 -13.73
CA ASN A 323 7.26 11.96 -14.20
C ASN A 323 6.95 11.32 -15.57
N THR A 324 7.84 10.48 -16.09
CA THR A 324 7.64 9.75 -17.34
C THR A 324 7.24 8.31 -17.09
N VAL A 325 6.21 7.88 -17.81
CA VAL A 325 5.72 6.50 -17.82
C VAL A 325 5.90 5.94 -19.22
N GLN A 326 6.65 4.85 -19.34
CA GLN A 326 6.87 4.14 -20.59
C GLN A 326 6.23 2.76 -20.53
N PRO A 327 5.21 2.45 -21.35
CA PRO A 327 4.67 1.11 -21.45
C PRO A 327 5.72 0.18 -22.09
N ILE A 328 5.92 -0.99 -21.49
CA ILE A 328 6.72 -2.08 -22.05
C ILE A 328 5.86 -3.28 -22.47
N GLY A 329 4.60 -3.33 -22.03
CA GLY A 329 3.68 -4.42 -22.31
C GLY A 329 3.96 -5.64 -21.44
N ASP A 330 3.63 -6.83 -21.93
CA ASP A 330 3.82 -8.05 -21.17
C ASP A 330 5.31 -8.47 -21.14
N LEU A 331 5.82 -8.81 -19.95
CA LEU A 331 7.17 -9.33 -19.72
C LEU A 331 7.12 -10.74 -19.13
N PRO A 332 7.16 -11.78 -19.99
CA PRO A 332 7.18 -13.18 -19.55
C PRO A 332 8.44 -13.56 -18.74
N PRO A 333 8.39 -14.67 -17.99
CA PRO A 333 9.56 -15.26 -17.35
C PRO A 333 10.73 -15.48 -18.32
N GLY A 334 11.93 -15.07 -17.93
CA GLY A 334 13.16 -15.20 -18.71
C GLY A 334 13.32 -14.19 -19.86
N CYS A 335 12.33 -13.34 -20.11
CA CYS A 335 12.41 -12.31 -21.14
C CYS A 335 13.01 -11.01 -20.61
N TYR A 336 13.57 -10.21 -21.52
CA TYR A 336 14.07 -8.87 -21.23
C TYR A 336 13.46 -7.84 -22.19
N CYS A 337 13.31 -6.61 -21.71
CA CYS A 337 12.84 -5.48 -22.49
C CYS A 337 13.87 -4.33 -22.42
N PRO A 338 14.28 -3.74 -23.56
CA PRO A 338 15.12 -2.56 -23.57
C PRO A 338 14.36 -1.30 -23.15
N MET A 339 15.03 -0.42 -22.42
CA MET A 339 14.61 0.92 -22.02
C MET A 339 15.26 1.94 -22.97
N CYS A 340 14.52 2.95 -23.42
CA CYS A 340 14.96 3.87 -24.50
C CYS A 340 15.04 5.34 -24.03
#